data_AF-A0A3R9JQ06-F1
#
_entry.id   AF-A0A3R9JQ06-F1
#
_cell.length_a   1.000
_cell.length_b   1.000
_cell.length_c   1.000
_cell.angle_alpha   90.00
_cell.angle_beta   90.00
_cell.angle_gamma   90.00
#
_symmetry.space_group_name_H-M   'P 1'
#
loop_
_entity.id
_entity.type
_entity.pdbx_description
1 polymer ?
#
loop_
_entity_poly.entity_id
_entity_poly.type
_entity_poly.pdbx_seq_one_letter_code
_entity_poly.pdbx_strand_id
1 'polypeptide(L)'
;MDKVRDIAAEYGTELLPEIHEHYSIQFKIADHDYYVYDFALPMVTLYTLYSSRTERLAKWLKMSPMKQFTTLDTHDGIGVVDVKDILTDEEIDYASNELYKVGANVKRKYSSAEYNNLDIYQINSTYYSALGDDDVKYFLARLIQAFAPGIPQVYYVGLLAGKNDLKLLEETKEGRNINRHYYSNEEIAEEVQRPVVKSLLNLFSFRNRSEAFDIEGTIEVETPTECSIVIKRQNKDKSVTAVAEIDLQSQTYQVVENGRKIQF
;
A
#
# COMPACT_ATOMS: atom_id res chain seq x y z
N MET A 1 -17.45 -17.81 -12.37
CA MET A 1 -16.86 -17.68 -11.02
C MET A 1 -17.63 -18.51 -10.01
N ASP A 2 -18.97 -18.46 -10.02
CA ASP A 2 -19.81 -19.15 -9.01
C ASP A 2 -19.52 -20.63 -8.85
N LYS A 3 -19.38 -21.39 -9.95
CA LYS A 3 -18.98 -22.81 -9.88
C LYS A 3 -17.65 -23.03 -9.13
N VAL A 4 -16.68 -22.13 -9.28
CA VAL A 4 -15.38 -22.21 -8.58
C VAL A 4 -15.54 -21.82 -7.11
N ARG A 5 -16.38 -20.83 -6.82
CA ARG A 5 -16.74 -20.43 -5.45
C ARG A 5 -17.42 -21.54 -4.68
N ASP A 6 -18.40 -22.22 -5.30
CA ASP A 6 -19.13 -23.33 -4.68
C ASP A 6 -18.18 -24.47 -4.32
N ILE A 7 -17.29 -24.84 -5.25
CA ILE A 7 -16.24 -25.85 -5.00
C ILE A 7 -15.33 -25.41 -3.86
N ALA A 8 -14.86 -24.16 -3.83
CA ALA A 8 -13.99 -23.66 -2.76
C ALA A 8 -14.70 -23.62 -1.39
N ALA A 9 -15.98 -23.26 -1.38
CA ALA A 9 -16.81 -23.18 -0.19
C ALA A 9 -17.04 -24.55 0.47
N GLU A 10 -17.11 -25.64 -0.32
CA GLU A 10 -17.15 -27.01 0.21
C GLU A 10 -15.93 -27.34 1.10
N TYR A 11 -14.82 -26.63 0.94
CA TYR A 11 -13.60 -26.75 1.74
C TYR A 11 -13.39 -25.59 2.72
N GLY A 12 -14.37 -24.70 2.89
CA GLY A 12 -14.23 -23.50 3.74
C GLY A 12 -13.18 -22.51 3.23
N THR A 13 -12.92 -22.51 1.92
CA THR A 13 -11.94 -21.62 1.27
C THR A 13 -12.62 -20.43 0.61
N GLU A 14 -12.09 -19.24 0.85
CA GLU A 14 -12.49 -18.01 0.16
C GLU A 14 -11.61 -17.77 -1.08
N LEU A 15 -12.19 -17.10 -2.09
CA LEU A 15 -11.48 -16.76 -3.33
C LEU A 15 -10.99 -15.31 -3.30
N LEU A 16 -9.74 -15.13 -3.72
CA LEU A 16 -9.10 -13.83 -3.95
C LEU A 16 -8.50 -13.83 -5.37
N PRO A 17 -9.30 -13.46 -6.39
CA PRO A 17 -8.79 -13.33 -7.75
C PRO A 17 -7.83 -12.14 -7.87
N GLU A 18 -6.65 -12.39 -8.43
CA GLU A 18 -5.70 -11.36 -8.83
C GLU A 18 -6.03 -10.86 -10.22
N ILE A 19 -6.38 -9.57 -10.35
CA ILE A 19 -6.79 -8.95 -11.61
C ILE A 19 -6.20 -7.54 -11.70
N HIS A 20 -5.28 -7.32 -12.63
CA HIS A 20 -4.75 -6.00 -12.98
C HIS A 20 -5.56 -5.40 -14.12
N GLU A 21 -6.63 -4.69 -13.77
CA GLU A 21 -7.53 -4.03 -14.71
C GLU A 21 -8.05 -2.73 -14.08
N HIS A 22 -8.75 -1.92 -14.87
CA HIS A 22 -9.42 -0.72 -14.35
C HIS A 22 -10.28 -1.05 -13.11
N TYR A 23 -10.20 -0.21 -12.06
CA TYR A 23 -10.79 -0.46 -10.74
C TYR A 23 -12.29 -0.82 -10.75
N SER A 24 -13.04 -0.38 -11.76
CA SER A 24 -14.45 -0.72 -11.92
C SER A 24 -14.71 -2.22 -12.08
N ILE A 25 -13.73 -3.00 -12.57
CA ILE A 25 -13.81 -4.46 -12.62
C ILE A 25 -13.68 -5.04 -11.21
N GLN A 26 -12.74 -4.55 -10.41
CA GLN A 26 -12.61 -4.95 -9.00
C GLN A 26 -13.89 -4.64 -8.22
N PHE A 27 -14.51 -3.48 -8.45
CA PHE A 27 -15.74 -3.11 -7.77
C PHE A 27 -16.89 -4.05 -8.15
N LYS A 28 -17.03 -4.40 -9.43
CA LYS A 28 -18.02 -5.39 -9.87
C LYS A 28 -17.81 -6.75 -9.21
N ILE A 29 -16.56 -7.16 -8.97
CA ILE A 29 -16.25 -8.43 -8.31
C ILE A 29 -16.59 -8.36 -6.82
N ALA A 30 -16.26 -7.24 -6.16
CA ALA A 30 -16.62 -6.97 -4.78
C ALA A 30 -18.15 -6.93 -4.57
N ASP A 31 -18.91 -6.38 -5.52
CA ASP A 31 -20.39 -6.38 -5.49
C ASP A 31 -20.99 -7.80 -5.52
N HIS A 32 -20.23 -8.78 -6.01
CA HIS A 32 -20.60 -10.20 -5.98
C HIS A 32 -20.02 -10.93 -4.74
N ASP A 33 -19.58 -10.19 -3.73
CA ASP A 33 -19.10 -10.68 -2.43
C ASP A 33 -17.80 -11.51 -2.52
N TYR A 34 -16.96 -11.24 -3.50
CA TYR A 34 -15.59 -11.76 -3.58
C TYR A 34 -14.61 -10.78 -2.93
N TYR A 35 -13.52 -11.30 -2.35
CA TYR A 35 -12.38 -10.45 -2.00
C TYR A 35 -11.69 -9.94 -3.26
N VAL A 36 -11.13 -8.74 -3.19
CA VAL A 36 -10.34 -8.12 -4.26
C VAL A 36 -9.04 -7.55 -3.72
N TYR A 37 -8.09 -7.26 -4.60
CA TYR A 37 -6.90 -6.49 -4.26
C TYR A 37 -7.12 -5.00 -4.51
N ASP A 38 -6.59 -4.16 -3.62
CA ASP A 38 -6.46 -2.73 -3.83
C ASP A 38 -5.11 -2.42 -4.52
N PHE A 39 -5.05 -2.63 -5.83
CA PHE A 39 -3.85 -2.32 -6.63
C PHE A 39 -3.70 -0.84 -6.99
N ALA A 40 -4.70 0.00 -6.71
CA ALA A 40 -4.61 1.43 -6.93
C ALA A 40 -3.94 2.16 -5.75
N LEU A 41 -4.16 1.70 -4.52
CA LEU A 41 -3.59 2.33 -3.32
C LEU A 41 -2.08 2.56 -3.37
N PRO A 42 -1.22 1.64 -3.89
CA PRO A 42 0.21 1.89 -4.05
C PRO A 42 0.53 3.19 -4.80
N MET A 43 0.03 3.33 -6.04
CA MET A 43 0.36 4.48 -6.88
C MET A 43 -0.34 5.76 -6.42
N VAL A 44 -1.57 5.68 -5.90
CA VAL A 44 -2.26 6.84 -5.32
C VAL A 44 -1.50 7.36 -4.10
N THR A 45 -0.99 6.47 -3.25
CA THR A 45 -0.21 6.84 -2.07
C THR A 45 1.13 7.48 -2.45
N LEU A 46 1.84 6.92 -3.45
CA LEU A 46 3.06 7.54 -3.97
C LEU A 46 2.80 8.94 -4.53
N TYR A 47 1.78 9.10 -5.38
CA TYR A 47 1.37 10.41 -5.91
C TYR A 47 1.14 11.41 -4.77
N THR A 48 0.35 11.02 -3.77
CA THR A 48 0.02 11.89 -2.63
C THR A 48 1.25 12.28 -1.82
N LEU A 49 2.20 11.37 -1.60
CA LEU A 49 3.43 11.67 -0.85
C LEU A 49 4.43 12.52 -1.65
N TYR A 50 4.47 12.39 -2.98
CA TYR A 50 5.34 13.23 -3.82
C TYR A 50 4.79 14.64 -4.01
N SER A 51 3.49 14.76 -4.25
CA SER A 51 2.83 16.04 -4.53
C SER A 51 2.40 16.80 -3.28
N SER A 52 2.37 16.13 -2.12
CA SER A 52 1.73 16.59 -0.88
C SER A 52 0.23 16.89 -1.05
N ARG A 53 -0.43 16.30 -2.06
CA ARG A 53 -1.85 16.50 -2.36
C ARG A 53 -2.71 15.31 -1.93
N THR A 54 -3.74 15.59 -1.14
CA THR A 54 -4.53 14.56 -0.44
C THR A 54 -5.85 14.21 -1.12
N GLU A 55 -6.31 14.99 -2.09
CA GLU A 55 -7.64 14.84 -2.69
C GLU A 55 -7.83 13.52 -3.43
N ARG A 56 -6.80 13.03 -4.12
CA ARG A 56 -6.83 11.76 -4.86
C ARG A 56 -6.91 10.57 -3.92
N LEU A 57 -6.09 10.58 -2.87
CA LEU A 57 -6.14 9.58 -1.81
C LEU A 57 -7.49 9.61 -1.09
N ALA A 58 -7.97 10.79 -0.70
CA ALA A 58 -9.26 10.90 -0.02
C ALA A 58 -10.43 10.41 -0.87
N LYS A 59 -10.43 10.71 -2.18
CA LYS A 59 -11.41 10.17 -3.13
C LYS A 59 -11.34 8.65 -3.20
N TRP A 60 -10.14 8.09 -3.35
CA TRP A 60 -9.93 6.64 -3.43
C TRP A 60 -10.42 5.94 -2.16
N LEU A 61 -9.94 6.35 -0.99
CA LEU A 61 -10.33 5.74 0.30
C LEU A 61 -11.85 5.76 0.56
N LYS A 62 -12.57 6.78 0.05
CA LYS A 62 -14.03 6.88 0.18
C LYS A 62 -14.80 5.92 -0.73
N MET A 63 -14.24 5.59 -1.89
CA MET A 63 -14.91 4.75 -2.89
C MET A 63 -14.49 3.29 -2.82
N SER A 64 -13.31 2.99 -2.27
CA SER A 64 -12.80 1.62 -2.18
C SER A 64 -13.71 0.71 -1.34
N PRO A 65 -13.91 -0.55 -1.75
CA PRO A 65 -14.72 -1.50 -1.00
C PRO A 65 -14.06 -1.86 0.34
N MET A 66 -14.86 -2.19 1.36
CA MET A 66 -14.34 -2.70 2.63
C MET A 66 -13.79 -4.13 2.49
N LYS A 67 -14.37 -4.96 1.62
CA LYS A 67 -13.97 -6.37 1.40
C LYS A 67 -12.82 -6.49 0.40
N GLN A 68 -11.65 -5.97 0.79
CA GLN A 68 -10.44 -6.00 -0.06
C GLN A 68 -9.17 -6.28 0.75
N PHE A 69 -8.11 -6.65 0.06
CA PHE A 69 -6.75 -6.71 0.58
C PHE A 69 -5.95 -5.51 0.06
N THR A 70 -5.46 -4.66 0.97
CA THR A 70 -4.65 -3.50 0.60
C THR A 70 -3.17 -3.86 0.54
N THR A 71 -2.47 -3.35 -0.46
CA THR A 71 -1.02 -3.52 -0.63
C THR A 71 -0.37 -2.16 -0.85
N LEU A 72 0.94 -2.08 -0.61
CA LEU A 72 1.79 -1.02 -1.15
C LEU A 72 2.85 -1.63 -2.07
N ASP A 73 3.44 -2.73 -1.61
CA ASP A 73 4.31 -3.62 -2.33
C ASP A 73 3.74 -5.04 -2.37
N THR A 74 4.14 -5.76 -3.41
CA THR A 74 3.92 -7.19 -3.59
C THR A 74 5.23 -7.83 -4.06
N HIS A 75 5.15 -9.09 -4.47
CA HIS A 75 6.26 -9.77 -5.14
C HIS A 75 6.48 -9.30 -6.59
N ASP A 76 5.53 -8.57 -7.18
CA ASP A 76 5.64 -7.98 -8.52
C ASP A 76 5.99 -6.49 -8.45
N GLY A 77 5.98 -5.79 -9.59
CA GLY A 77 6.25 -4.37 -9.65
C GLY A 77 5.04 -3.51 -9.26
N ILE A 78 5.27 -2.21 -9.09
CA ILE A 78 4.22 -1.24 -8.75
C ILE A 78 3.38 -0.95 -10.00
N GLY A 79 2.10 -1.32 -9.99
CA GLY A 79 1.20 -1.21 -11.14
C GLY A 79 0.78 0.23 -11.46
N VAL A 80 1.08 0.68 -12.68
CA VAL A 80 0.75 2.04 -13.16
C VAL A 80 -0.63 2.10 -13.82
N VAL A 81 -1.09 1.00 -14.42
CA VAL A 81 -2.39 0.93 -15.11
C VAL A 81 -3.58 0.92 -14.16
N ASP A 82 -3.36 0.46 -12.93
CA ASP A 82 -4.41 0.26 -11.92
C ASP A 82 -5.02 1.59 -11.42
N VAL A 83 -4.35 2.72 -11.64
CA VAL A 83 -4.77 4.06 -11.19
C VAL A 83 -5.45 4.92 -12.25
N LYS A 84 -5.70 4.37 -13.44
CA LYS A 84 -6.42 5.08 -14.50
C LYS A 84 -7.79 5.57 -14.01
N ASP A 85 -8.14 6.80 -14.35
CA ASP A 85 -9.37 7.52 -13.94
C ASP A 85 -9.48 7.81 -12.42
N ILE A 86 -8.53 7.35 -11.60
CA ILE A 86 -8.32 7.77 -10.21
C ILE A 86 -7.39 8.97 -10.20
N LEU A 87 -6.23 8.80 -10.84
CA LEU A 87 -5.27 9.86 -11.19
C LEU A 87 -5.49 10.28 -12.65
N THR A 88 -5.21 11.54 -13.00
CA THR A 88 -5.12 11.95 -14.41
C THR A 88 -3.85 11.43 -15.06
N ASP A 89 -3.81 11.40 -16.40
CA ASP A 89 -2.60 10.98 -17.12
C ASP A 89 -1.38 11.82 -16.71
N GLU A 90 -1.53 13.14 -16.49
CA GLU A 90 -0.44 13.99 -16.02
C GLU A 90 0.01 13.66 -14.58
N GLU A 91 -0.92 13.28 -13.71
CA GLU A 91 -0.63 12.88 -12.33
C GLU A 91 0.07 11.51 -12.28
N ILE A 92 -0.33 10.57 -13.14
CA ILE A 92 0.31 9.26 -13.33
C ILE A 92 1.74 9.45 -13.85
N ASP A 93 1.91 10.29 -14.87
CA ASP A 93 3.22 10.61 -15.44
C ASP A 93 4.11 11.31 -14.41
N TYR A 94 3.55 12.25 -13.63
CA TYR A 94 4.26 12.90 -12.54
C TYR A 94 4.75 11.89 -11.50
N ALA A 95 3.86 11.04 -10.96
CA ALA A 95 4.22 10.06 -9.93
C ALA A 95 5.24 9.04 -10.45
N SER A 96 5.07 8.57 -11.68
CA SER A 96 6.00 7.64 -12.32
C SER A 96 7.39 8.26 -12.51
N ASN A 97 7.44 9.52 -12.96
CA ASN A 97 8.71 10.24 -13.13
C ASN A 97 9.38 10.53 -11.78
N GLU A 98 8.64 10.92 -10.76
CA GLU A 98 9.17 11.11 -9.41
C GLU A 98 9.71 9.81 -8.82
N LEU A 99 9.02 8.67 -9.01
CA LEU A 99 9.54 7.36 -8.61
C LEU A 99 10.92 7.08 -9.24
N TYR A 100 11.10 7.33 -10.53
CA TYR A 100 12.41 7.17 -11.18
C TYR A 100 13.47 8.18 -10.74
N LYS A 101 13.09 9.36 -10.24
CA LYS A 101 14.02 10.36 -9.71
C LYS A 101 14.43 10.05 -8.26
N VAL A 102 13.45 9.69 -7.44
CA VAL A 102 13.58 9.52 -5.99
C VAL A 102 14.07 8.12 -5.63
N GLY A 103 13.61 7.10 -6.36
CA GLY A 103 14.13 5.75 -6.29
C GLY A 103 15.56 5.73 -6.80
N ALA A 104 16.50 6.12 -5.94
CA ALA A 104 17.87 6.59 -6.22
C ALA A 104 18.70 5.67 -7.13
N ASN A 105 18.24 4.46 -7.41
CA ASN A 105 18.88 3.50 -8.28
C ASN A 105 17.93 2.77 -9.26
N VAL A 106 16.65 3.14 -9.37
CA VAL A 106 15.72 2.51 -10.31
C VAL A 106 15.91 3.13 -11.68
N LYS A 107 16.36 2.33 -12.65
CA LYS A 107 16.46 2.74 -14.05
C LYS A 107 15.28 2.18 -14.81
N ARG A 108 14.72 2.95 -15.76
CA ARG A 108 13.65 2.49 -16.67
C ARG A 108 13.96 1.16 -17.34
N LYS A 109 15.24 0.89 -17.65
CA LYS A 109 15.68 -0.38 -18.23
C LYS A 109 15.34 -1.61 -17.37
N TYR A 110 15.31 -1.48 -16.05
CA TYR A 110 14.98 -2.58 -15.13
C TYR A 110 13.51 -3.02 -15.19
N SER A 111 12.65 -2.20 -15.79
CA SER A 111 11.24 -2.52 -16.03
C SER A 111 10.97 -2.88 -17.50
N SER A 112 12.01 -3.14 -18.29
CA SER A 112 11.91 -3.43 -19.72
C SER A 112 12.16 -4.91 -20.04
N ALA A 113 11.89 -5.30 -21.29
CA ALA A 113 12.18 -6.64 -21.80
C ALA A 113 13.67 -7.04 -21.66
N GLU A 114 14.61 -6.08 -21.58
CA GLU A 114 16.04 -6.36 -21.33
C GLU A 114 16.27 -7.10 -19.99
N TYR A 115 15.37 -6.90 -19.01
CA TYR A 115 15.40 -7.53 -17.69
C TYR A 115 14.25 -8.53 -17.51
N ASN A 116 13.85 -9.21 -18.58
CA ASN A 116 12.79 -10.23 -18.61
C ASN A 116 11.44 -9.78 -18.02
N ASN A 117 11.17 -8.47 -18.02
CA ASN A 117 9.93 -7.95 -17.49
C ASN A 117 8.80 -8.21 -18.49
N LEU A 118 7.84 -9.07 -18.10
CA LEU A 118 6.67 -9.40 -18.93
C LEU A 118 5.61 -8.29 -18.88
N ASP A 119 5.53 -7.57 -17.76
CA ASP A 119 4.55 -6.51 -17.52
C ASP A 119 5.19 -5.13 -17.65
N ILE A 120 5.15 -4.57 -18.86
CA ILE A 120 5.69 -3.24 -19.19
C ILE A 120 4.97 -2.08 -18.47
N TYR A 121 3.88 -2.37 -17.76
CA TYR A 121 3.03 -1.42 -17.04
C TYR A 121 3.31 -1.36 -15.54
N GLN A 122 4.30 -2.10 -15.06
CA GLN A 122 4.73 -2.09 -13.67
C GLN A 122 6.12 -1.47 -13.54
N ILE A 123 6.37 -0.76 -12.44
CA ILE A 123 7.68 -0.20 -12.11
C ILE A 123 8.34 -1.08 -11.05
N ASN A 124 9.48 -1.68 -11.40
CA ASN A 124 10.26 -2.52 -10.50
C ASN A 124 11.08 -1.67 -9.51
N SER A 125 10.63 -1.64 -8.25
CA SER A 125 11.32 -1.03 -7.11
C SER A 125 10.78 -1.62 -5.81
N THR A 126 11.57 -1.60 -4.73
CA THR A 126 10.98 -1.68 -3.39
C THR A 126 10.19 -0.41 -3.13
N TYR A 127 9.13 -0.50 -2.33
CA TYR A 127 8.30 0.65 -2.01
C TYR A 127 9.02 1.65 -1.10
N TYR A 128 9.88 1.16 -0.20
CA TYR A 128 10.74 2.01 0.62
C TYR A 128 11.71 2.84 -0.23
N SER A 129 12.37 2.21 -1.21
CA SER A 129 13.23 2.94 -2.13
C SER A 129 12.46 3.85 -3.09
N ALA A 130 11.23 3.51 -3.48
CA ALA A 130 10.37 4.42 -4.25
C ALA A 130 10.16 5.76 -3.51
N LEU A 131 10.12 5.74 -2.17
CA LEU A 131 10.02 6.94 -1.33
C LEU A 131 11.37 7.58 -0.98
N GLY A 132 12.46 7.08 -1.56
CA GLY A 132 13.81 7.66 -1.43
C GLY A 132 14.57 7.16 -0.23
N ASP A 133 14.25 5.94 0.25
CA ASP A 133 14.76 5.38 1.50
C ASP A 133 14.48 6.32 2.71
N ASP A 134 13.34 7.02 2.66
CA ASP A 134 12.92 8.01 3.66
C ASP A 134 12.00 7.35 4.70
N ASP A 135 12.52 7.20 5.92
CA ASP A 135 11.81 6.56 7.04
C ASP A 135 10.46 7.25 7.37
N VAL A 136 10.41 8.57 7.30
CA VAL A 136 9.21 9.33 7.65
C VAL A 136 8.14 9.12 6.59
N LYS A 137 8.48 9.33 5.32
CA LYS A 137 7.53 9.11 4.21
C LYS A 137 7.04 7.67 4.16
N TYR A 138 7.94 6.71 4.39
CA TYR A 138 7.57 5.31 4.37
C TYR A 138 6.64 4.93 5.52
N PHE A 139 6.90 5.45 6.72
CA PHE A 139 5.99 5.27 7.84
C PHE A 139 4.61 5.88 7.55
N LEU A 140 4.55 7.10 7.01
CA LEU A 140 3.29 7.75 6.62
C LEU A 140 2.53 6.93 5.56
N ALA A 141 3.23 6.36 4.57
CA ALA A 141 2.61 5.47 3.58
C ALA A 141 1.95 4.25 4.24
N ARG A 142 2.64 3.62 5.18
CA ARG A 142 2.12 2.45 5.91
C ARG A 142 1.01 2.82 6.88
N LEU A 143 1.06 4.00 7.49
CA LEU A 143 -0.03 4.54 8.30
C LEU A 143 -1.30 4.74 7.46
N ILE A 144 -1.18 5.29 6.25
CA ILE A 144 -2.27 5.40 5.28
C ILE A 144 -2.83 4.00 4.97
N GLN A 145 -1.97 3.03 4.64
CA GLN A 145 -2.39 1.65 4.35
C GLN A 145 -3.11 0.99 5.54
N ALA A 146 -2.63 1.20 6.77
CA ALA A 146 -3.23 0.62 7.97
C ALA A 146 -4.65 1.16 8.20
N PHE A 147 -4.90 2.43 7.88
CA PHE A 147 -6.22 3.07 8.03
C PHE A 147 -7.13 2.89 6.80
N ALA A 148 -6.58 2.51 5.65
CA ALA A 148 -7.34 2.23 4.42
C ALA A 148 -8.39 1.11 4.62
N PRO A 149 -9.52 1.13 3.89
CA PRO A 149 -10.55 0.12 4.01
C PRO A 149 -10.00 -1.25 3.56
N GLY A 150 -10.35 -2.32 4.29
CA GLY A 150 -9.87 -3.68 4.01
C GLY A 150 -8.73 -4.18 4.89
N ILE A 151 -8.14 -5.28 4.44
CA ILE A 151 -7.16 -6.10 5.16
C ILE A 151 -5.75 -5.77 4.62
N PRO A 152 -4.87 -5.16 5.41
CA PRO A 152 -3.53 -4.82 4.93
C PRO A 152 -2.66 -6.07 4.78
N GLN A 153 -2.13 -6.28 3.58
CA GLN A 153 -1.00 -7.18 3.33
C GLN A 153 0.29 -6.38 3.29
N VAL A 154 1.28 -6.84 4.05
CA VAL A 154 2.60 -6.21 4.13
C VAL A 154 3.60 -7.20 3.58
N TYR A 155 4.18 -6.88 2.42
CA TYR A 155 5.18 -7.74 1.80
C TYR A 155 6.48 -7.71 2.62
N TYR A 156 7.19 -8.83 2.65
CA TYR A 156 8.28 -9.05 3.62
C TYR A 156 9.44 -8.05 3.47
N VAL A 157 9.80 -7.67 2.22
CA VAL A 157 10.82 -6.65 1.95
C VAL A 157 10.35 -5.31 2.53
N GLY A 158 9.07 -4.98 2.34
CA GLY A 158 8.45 -3.79 2.90
C GLY A 158 8.42 -3.77 4.42
N LEU A 159 8.08 -4.89 5.06
CA LEU A 159 8.03 -4.98 6.52
C LEU A 159 9.39 -4.58 7.14
N LEU A 160 10.49 -4.96 6.50
CA LEU A 160 11.86 -4.65 6.92
C LEU A 160 12.39 -3.33 6.35
N ALA A 161 11.54 -2.50 5.72
CA ALA A 161 11.96 -1.26 5.04
C ALA A 161 13.18 -1.50 4.12
N GLY A 162 13.09 -2.56 3.32
CA GLY A 162 14.16 -3.04 2.45
C GLY A 162 14.41 -2.14 1.25
N LYS A 163 15.68 -1.96 0.90
CA LYS A 163 16.12 -1.17 -0.25
C LYS A 163 16.17 -2.03 -1.52
N ASN A 164 16.24 -1.36 -2.67
CA ASN A 164 16.46 -2.01 -3.97
C ASN A 164 17.70 -2.92 -3.98
N ASP A 165 17.49 -4.20 -4.29
CA ASP A 165 18.57 -5.17 -4.47
C ASP A 165 19.07 -5.18 -5.93
N LEU A 166 19.92 -4.21 -6.24
CA LEU A 166 20.55 -4.11 -7.56
C LEU A 166 21.50 -5.26 -7.85
N LYS A 167 22.10 -5.85 -6.81
CA LYS A 167 23.07 -6.94 -6.98
C LYS A 167 22.34 -8.17 -7.50
N LEU A 168 21.28 -8.60 -6.81
CA LEU A 168 20.47 -9.74 -7.24
C LEU A 168 19.83 -9.48 -8.60
N LEU A 169 19.31 -8.28 -8.85
CA LEU A 169 18.78 -7.90 -10.16
C LEU A 169 19.83 -8.05 -11.27
N GLU A 170 21.05 -7.55 -11.07
CA GLU A 170 22.09 -7.60 -12.11
C GLU A 170 22.66 -9.01 -12.31
N GLU A 171 22.74 -9.82 -11.25
CA GLU A 171 23.17 -11.22 -11.31
C GLU A 171 22.15 -12.11 -12.04
N THR A 172 20.85 -11.87 -11.84
CA THR A 172 19.77 -12.71 -12.37
C THR A 172 19.19 -12.22 -13.69
N LYS A 173 19.32 -10.93 -13.99
CA LYS A 173 18.66 -10.25 -15.11
C LYS A 173 17.13 -10.39 -15.09
N GLU A 174 16.54 -10.53 -13.91
CA GLU A 174 15.09 -10.48 -13.68
C GLU A 174 14.75 -9.18 -12.95
N GLY A 175 13.97 -8.31 -13.59
CA GLY A 175 13.69 -6.96 -13.07
C GLY A 175 13.01 -6.95 -11.70
N ARG A 176 12.09 -7.89 -11.45
CA ARG A 176 11.38 -7.99 -10.17
C ARG A 176 12.26 -8.41 -9.01
N ASN A 177 13.44 -8.98 -9.26
CA ASN A 177 14.37 -9.35 -8.19
C ASN A 177 14.93 -8.15 -7.44
N ILE A 178 14.76 -6.93 -7.95
CA ILE A 178 15.06 -5.70 -7.19
C ILE A 178 14.28 -5.61 -5.87
N ASN A 179 13.11 -6.26 -5.80
CA ASN A 179 12.21 -6.31 -4.64
C ASN A 179 12.01 -7.74 -4.13
N ARG A 180 13.03 -8.61 -4.26
CA ARG A 180 12.97 -10.01 -3.79
C ARG A 180 14.25 -10.42 -3.06
N HIS A 181 14.79 -9.51 -2.24
CA HIS A 181 15.99 -9.78 -1.46
C HIS A 181 15.83 -11.02 -0.58
N TYR A 182 16.90 -11.81 -0.45
CA TYR A 182 16.92 -13.02 0.37
C TYR A 182 17.56 -12.70 1.73
N TYR A 183 16.71 -12.37 2.71
CA TYR A 183 17.16 -12.05 4.06
C TYR A 183 17.64 -13.29 4.82
N SER A 184 18.81 -13.20 5.44
CA SER A 184 19.26 -14.20 6.44
C SER A 184 18.62 -13.95 7.80
N ASN A 185 18.67 -14.95 8.70
CA ASN A 185 18.17 -14.76 10.07
C ASN A 185 18.94 -13.67 10.83
N GLU A 186 20.25 -13.57 10.58
CA GLU A 186 21.12 -12.56 11.17
C GLU A 186 20.74 -11.17 10.68
N GLU A 187 20.52 -11.01 9.37
CA GLU A 187 20.08 -9.74 8.78
C GLU A 187 18.71 -9.33 9.31
N ILE A 188 17.74 -10.25 9.42
CA ILE A 188 16.43 -9.96 10.04
C ILE A 188 16.60 -9.49 11.48
N ALA A 189 17.46 -10.15 12.26
CA ALA A 189 17.70 -9.79 13.66
C ALA A 189 18.28 -8.37 13.81
N GLU A 190 19.04 -7.90 12.82
CA GLU A 190 19.55 -6.53 12.74
C GLU A 190 18.48 -5.55 12.25
N GLU A 191 17.79 -5.86 11.15
CA GLU A 191 16.80 -5.00 10.50
C GLU A 191 15.62 -4.68 11.42
N VAL A 192 15.15 -5.65 12.21
CA VAL A 192 14.07 -5.42 13.21
C VAL A 192 14.47 -4.46 14.34
N GLN A 193 15.75 -4.11 14.46
CA GLN A 193 16.20 -3.08 15.41
C GLN A 193 16.08 -1.66 14.89
N ARG A 194 15.95 -1.46 13.57
CA ARG A 194 15.82 -0.13 12.96
C ARG A 194 14.57 0.59 13.49
N PRO A 195 14.65 1.89 13.82
CA PRO A 195 13.50 2.64 14.34
C PRO A 195 12.25 2.54 13.46
N VAL A 196 12.38 2.71 12.15
CA VAL A 196 11.26 2.60 11.22
C VAL A 196 10.58 1.23 11.28
N VAL A 197 11.35 0.14 11.33
CA VAL A 197 10.81 -1.23 11.38
C VAL A 197 10.10 -1.47 12.71
N LYS A 198 10.65 -1.00 13.84
CA LYS A 198 9.96 -1.03 15.15
C LYS A 198 8.63 -0.29 15.11
N SER A 199 8.60 0.90 14.53
CA SER A 199 7.36 1.67 14.39
C SER A 199 6.34 0.96 13.49
N LEU A 200 6.76 0.30 12.42
CA LEU A 200 5.87 -0.53 11.58
C LEU A 200 5.29 -1.71 12.36
N LEU A 201 6.12 -2.42 13.15
CA LEU A 201 5.65 -3.52 13.98
C LEU A 201 4.62 -3.04 15.03
N ASN A 202 4.84 -1.86 15.63
CA ASN A 202 3.90 -1.25 16.56
C ASN A 202 2.59 -0.84 15.87
N LEU A 203 2.69 -0.22 14.69
CA LEU A 203 1.54 0.16 13.86
C LEU A 203 0.66 -1.05 13.52
N PHE A 204 1.26 -2.12 13.01
CA PHE A 204 0.50 -3.32 12.62
C PHE A 204 0.03 -4.12 13.85
N SER A 205 0.75 -4.08 14.97
CA SER A 205 0.26 -4.63 16.24
C SER A 205 -0.98 -3.91 16.74
N PHE A 206 -1.01 -2.57 16.65
CA PHE A 206 -2.20 -1.77 16.94
C PHE A 206 -3.34 -2.10 15.97
N ARG A 207 -3.07 -2.10 14.67
CA ARG A 207 -4.04 -2.41 13.61
C ARG A 207 -4.68 -3.79 13.76
N ASN A 208 -3.95 -4.77 14.31
CA ASN A 208 -4.45 -6.12 14.57
C ASN A 208 -5.30 -6.25 15.84
N ARG A 209 -5.13 -5.34 16.81
CA ARG A 209 -5.80 -5.42 18.12
C ARG A 209 -7.00 -4.50 18.25
N SER A 210 -7.00 -3.38 17.54
CA SER A 210 -8.07 -2.39 17.61
C SER A 210 -9.31 -2.86 16.86
N GLU A 211 -10.45 -2.88 17.55
CA GLU A 211 -11.74 -3.20 16.96
C GLU A 211 -12.20 -2.15 15.94
N ALA A 212 -11.68 -0.91 16.00
CA ALA A 212 -12.05 0.16 15.07
C ALA A 212 -11.87 -0.21 13.59
N PHE A 213 -11.00 -1.17 13.31
CA PHE A 213 -10.68 -1.61 11.95
C PHE A 213 -11.45 -2.83 11.46
N ASP A 214 -12.53 -3.23 12.16
CA ASP A 214 -13.46 -4.25 11.69
C ASP A 214 -13.91 -3.97 10.24
N ILE A 215 -14.02 -5.03 9.45
CA ILE A 215 -14.41 -4.98 8.04
C ILE A 215 -15.90 -4.61 7.88
N GLU A 216 -16.73 -4.93 8.89
CA GLU A 216 -18.13 -4.50 8.96
C GLU A 216 -18.29 -3.08 9.52
N GLY A 217 -17.18 -2.42 9.84
CA GLY A 217 -17.13 -1.05 10.33
C GLY A 217 -17.32 0.00 9.23
N THR A 218 -16.98 1.24 9.57
CA THR A 218 -17.08 2.39 8.66
C THR A 218 -15.76 3.13 8.54
N ILE A 219 -15.61 3.84 7.43
CA ILE A 219 -14.52 4.79 7.18
C ILE A 219 -15.11 6.17 6.85
N GLU A 220 -14.56 7.22 7.46
CA GLU A 220 -14.82 8.61 7.12
C GLU A 220 -13.48 9.28 6.80
N VAL A 221 -13.45 10.10 5.74
CA VAL A 221 -12.21 10.75 5.29
C VAL A 221 -12.46 12.23 5.03
N GLU A 222 -11.60 13.08 5.57
CA GLU A 222 -11.64 14.53 5.40
C GLU A 222 -10.27 15.05 4.96
N THR A 223 -10.24 16.17 4.25
CA THR A 223 -9.02 16.87 3.84
C THR A 223 -9.10 18.31 4.34
N PRO A 224 -8.74 18.58 5.63
CA PRO A 224 -8.88 19.91 6.22
C PRO A 224 -8.12 21.00 5.46
N THR A 225 -7.01 20.63 4.82
CA THR A 225 -6.22 21.45 3.90
C THR A 225 -5.84 20.61 2.67
N GLU A 226 -5.24 21.22 1.64
CA GLU A 226 -4.73 20.48 0.47
C GLU A 226 -3.72 19.39 0.87
N CYS A 227 -2.92 19.66 1.91
CA CYS A 227 -1.82 18.81 2.36
C CYS A 227 -2.14 17.96 3.60
N SER A 228 -3.36 18.03 4.15
CA SER A 228 -3.73 17.25 5.34
C SER A 228 -4.89 16.32 5.06
N ILE A 229 -4.84 15.14 5.66
CA ILE A 229 -5.89 14.13 5.58
C ILE A 229 -6.20 13.60 6.97
N VAL A 230 -7.50 13.43 7.24
CA VAL A 230 -8.00 12.80 8.46
C VAL A 230 -8.76 11.55 8.04
N ILE A 231 -8.32 10.39 8.53
CA ILE A 231 -8.94 9.09 8.27
C ILE A 231 -9.47 8.54 9.58
N LYS A 232 -10.79 8.40 9.66
CA LYS A 232 -11.49 7.88 10.83
C LYS A 232 -12.05 6.50 10.52
N ARG A 233 -11.74 5.53 11.37
CA ARG A 233 -12.24 4.15 11.34
C ARG A 233 -13.09 3.88 12.58
N GLN A 234 -14.22 3.22 12.38
CA GLN A 234 -15.12 2.83 13.47
C GLN A 234 -15.58 1.39 13.28
N ASN A 235 -15.71 0.64 14.36
CA ASN A 235 -16.39 -0.65 14.32
C ASN A 235 -17.90 -0.49 14.07
N LYS A 236 -18.59 -1.60 13.79
CA LYS A 236 -20.00 -1.64 13.37
C LYS A 236 -20.95 -0.89 14.30
N ASP A 237 -20.77 -1.01 15.61
CA ASP A 237 -21.61 -0.35 16.63
C ASP A 237 -21.08 1.03 17.07
N LYS A 238 -19.94 1.46 16.51
CA LYS A 238 -19.25 2.72 16.78
C LYS A 238 -18.73 2.88 18.22
N SER A 239 -18.59 1.78 18.97
CA SER A 239 -18.01 1.77 20.31
C SER A 239 -16.49 2.00 20.34
N VAL A 240 -15.79 1.67 19.25
CA VAL A 240 -14.35 1.89 19.10
C VAL A 240 -14.08 2.72 17.85
N THR A 241 -13.42 3.86 18.02
CA THR A 241 -13.08 4.81 16.96
C THR A 241 -11.60 5.12 16.98
N ALA A 242 -10.91 4.86 15.87
CA ALA A 242 -9.53 5.26 15.63
C ALA A 242 -9.48 6.38 14.57
N VAL A 243 -8.70 7.43 14.82
CA VAL A 243 -8.53 8.55 13.89
C VAL A 243 -7.04 8.76 13.67
N ALA A 244 -6.64 8.83 12.39
CA ALA A 244 -5.32 9.26 11.96
C ALA A 244 -5.43 10.64 11.30
N GLU A 245 -4.73 11.61 11.85
CA GLU A 245 -4.52 12.94 11.27
C GLU A 245 -3.11 12.99 10.70
N ILE A 246 -2.96 13.31 9.42
CA ILE A 246 -1.67 13.32 8.73
C ILE A 246 -1.52 14.66 8.01
N ASP A 247 -0.38 15.33 8.23
CA ASP A 247 0.01 16.55 7.53
C ASP A 247 1.26 16.28 6.68
N LEU A 248 1.09 16.31 5.36
CA LEU A 248 2.13 15.97 4.40
C LEU A 248 3.15 17.09 4.17
N GLN A 249 2.81 18.33 4.52
CA GLN A 249 3.72 19.47 4.37
C GLN A 249 4.78 19.48 5.47
N SER A 250 4.35 19.25 6.71
CA SER A 250 5.20 19.11 7.89
C SER A 250 5.70 17.68 8.11
N GLN A 251 5.16 16.71 7.38
CA GLN A 251 5.41 15.27 7.52
C GLN A 251 5.16 14.77 8.95
N THR A 252 4.09 15.24 9.57
CA THR A 252 3.69 14.85 10.92
C THR A 252 2.39 14.06 10.91
N TYR A 253 2.14 13.33 11.99
CA TYR A 253 0.89 12.63 12.19
C TYR A 253 0.48 12.61 13.67
N GLN A 254 -0.80 12.38 13.91
CA GLN A 254 -1.35 12.01 15.21
C GLN A 254 -2.34 10.88 15.03
N VAL A 255 -2.25 9.85 15.88
CA VAL A 255 -3.27 8.81 15.98
C VAL A 255 -3.90 8.83 17.36
N VAL A 256 -5.23 8.75 17.39
CA VAL A 256 -6.03 8.65 18.62
C VAL A 256 -7.05 7.52 18.48
N GLU A 257 -7.21 6.71 19.53
CA GLU A 257 -8.29 5.73 19.66
C GLU A 257 -9.14 6.09 20.89
N ASN A 258 -10.44 6.31 20.70
CA ASN A 258 -11.37 6.70 21.76
C ASN A 258 -10.82 7.88 22.61
N GLY A 259 -10.18 8.85 21.96
CA GLY A 259 -9.58 10.04 22.57
C GLY A 259 -8.21 9.83 23.22
N ARG A 260 -7.63 8.62 23.18
CA ARG A 260 -6.30 8.32 23.71
C ARG A 260 -5.26 8.31 22.59
N LYS A 261 -4.17 9.05 22.79
CA LYS A 261 -3.07 9.09 21.81
C LYS A 261 -2.39 7.73 21.71
N ILE A 262 -2.12 7.30 20.48
CA ILE A 262 -1.36 6.10 20.15
C ILE A 262 0.02 6.54 19.65
N GLN A 263 1.07 5.85 20.10
CA GLN A 263 2.45 6.08 19.67
C GLN A 263 2.98 4.80 19.03
N PHE A 264 3.78 4.95 17.97
CA PHE A 264 4.37 3.87 17.21
C PHE A 264 5.88 3.94 17.23
#